data_AF-A0A662I766-F1
#
_entry.id   AF-A0A662I766-F1
#
_cell.length_a   1.000
_cell.length_b   1.000
_cell.length_c   1.000
_cell.angle_alpha   90.00
_cell.angle_beta   90.00
_cell.angle_gamma   90.00
#
_symmetry.space_group_name_H-M   'P 1'
#
loop_
_entity.id
_entity.type
_entity.pdbx_description
1 polymer ?
#
loop_
_entity_poly.entity_id
_entity_poly.type
_entity_poly.pdbx_seq_one_letter_code
_entity_poly.pdbx_strand_id
1 'polypeptide(L)'
;MQPDLILFQQDILSLLLVLRLVGRVFISSCVNILAVAIYLTEELRRKLKNPLGELIEGPPAYTISVLKRIIASHDKTILITVGDFVTYNVFTNNIEPEVCVIDYKTLRQKDYRVKKIIENYIKISVKNPPGTITSEAYLTLRRVLHAINFEKKYAILVEGEEDLLTLPAIVEAPLKSFVVYGQPHKGIVVVYVTEEKKKEIMEEYISKFKGFEDFKSNVLSS
;
A
#
# COMPACT_ATOMS: atom_id res chain seq x y z
N MET A 1 30.80 -5.45 35.94
CA MET A 1 29.47 -5.01 36.42
C MET A 1 29.25 -3.61 35.89
N GLN A 2 28.36 -3.48 34.91
CA GLN A 2 28.26 -2.31 34.01
C GLN A 2 27.59 -1.11 34.69
N PRO A 3 28.28 0.05 34.80
CA PRO A 3 27.67 1.31 35.25
C PRO A 3 26.68 1.91 34.23
N ASP A 4 26.61 1.37 33.01
CA ASP A 4 25.78 1.87 31.91
C ASP A 4 24.28 1.61 32.09
N LEU A 5 23.89 0.65 32.95
CA LEU A 5 22.48 0.35 33.20
C LEU A 5 21.80 1.39 34.11
N ILE A 6 22.58 2.05 34.97
CA ILE A 6 22.10 3.05 35.93
C ILE A 6 21.93 4.41 35.25
N LEU A 7 22.83 4.76 34.32
CA LEU A 7 22.71 5.96 33.48
C LEU A 7 21.50 5.89 32.54
N PHE A 8 21.24 4.72 31.94
CA PHE A 8 20.03 4.50 31.12
C PHE A 8 18.73 4.61 31.92
N GLN A 9 18.72 4.16 33.19
CA GLN A 9 17.55 4.31 34.06
C GLN A 9 17.33 5.76 34.50
N GLN A 10 18.40 6.52 34.76
CA GLN A 10 18.31 7.94 35.09
C GLN A 10 17.84 8.79 33.90
N ASP A 11 18.24 8.46 32.67
CA ASP A 11 17.78 9.16 31.47
C ASP A 11 16.29 8.90 31.16
N ILE A 12 15.80 7.66 31.36
CA ILE A 12 14.37 7.33 31.19
C ILE A 12 13.51 8.02 32.26
N LEU A 13 13.98 8.06 33.52
CA LEU A 13 13.30 8.79 34.60
C LEU A 13 13.30 10.30 34.36
N SER A 14 14.37 10.86 33.82
CA SER A 14 14.47 12.27 33.44
C SER A 14 13.52 12.61 32.28
N LEU A 15 13.41 11.72 31.28
CA LEU A 15 12.46 11.87 30.17
C LEU A 15 11.00 11.77 30.64
N LEU A 16 10.69 10.84 31.55
CA LEU A 16 9.36 10.72 32.16
C LEU A 16 9.02 11.92 33.07
N LEU A 17 10.02 12.52 33.71
CA LEU A 17 9.85 13.73 34.52
C LEU A 17 9.63 14.97 33.64
N VAL A 18 10.34 15.09 32.51
CA VAL A 18 10.09 16.12 31.48
C VAL A 18 8.69 15.96 30.91
N LEU A 19 8.25 14.73 30.61
CA LEU A 19 6.87 14.46 30.16
C LEU A 19 5.81 14.80 31.22
N ARG A 20 6.16 14.77 32.52
CA ARG A 20 5.28 15.22 33.63
C ARG A 20 5.32 16.73 33.87
N LEU A 21 6.46 17.39 33.64
CA LEU A 21 6.67 18.82 33.88
C LEU A 21 6.22 19.70 32.69
N VAL A 22 6.29 19.21 31.46
CA VAL A 22 5.75 19.89 30.25
C VAL A 22 4.25 19.63 30.15
N GLY A 23 3.54 20.01 31.20
CA GLY A 23 2.18 19.61 31.50
C GLY A 23 1.22 19.67 30.30
N ARG A 24 0.48 18.57 30.14
CA ARG A 24 -0.93 18.50 29.70
C ARG A 24 -1.36 19.12 28.37
N VAL A 25 -0.49 19.76 27.58
CA VAL A 25 -0.89 20.42 26.33
C VAL A 25 -0.22 19.84 25.08
N PHE A 26 0.90 19.12 25.19
CA PHE A 26 1.64 18.65 24.00
C PHE A 26 1.61 17.15 23.71
N ILE A 27 1.25 16.29 24.68
CA ILE A 27 1.20 14.82 24.46
C ILE A 27 -0.08 14.41 23.69
N SER A 28 -1.09 15.28 23.58
CA SER A 28 -2.32 14.98 22.83
C SER A 28 -2.15 15.00 21.31
N SER A 29 -1.07 15.58 20.77
CA SER A 29 -0.89 15.70 19.30
C SER A 29 -0.08 14.55 18.67
N CYS A 30 0.56 13.69 19.46
CA CYS A 30 1.48 12.66 18.93
C CYS A 30 1.15 11.21 19.29
N VAL A 31 0.08 10.94 20.05
CA VAL A 31 -0.27 9.56 20.49
C VAL A 31 -1.69 9.14 20.07
N ASN A 32 -2.42 9.98 19.32
CA ASN A 32 -3.79 9.69 18.88
C ASN A 32 -4.04 10.00 17.39
N ILE A 33 -3.11 9.60 16.49
CA ILE A 33 -3.64 9.01 15.25
C ILE A 33 -4.22 7.69 15.74
N LEU A 34 -5.49 7.72 16.18
CA LEU A 34 -6.26 6.53 16.50
C LEU A 34 -5.99 5.52 15.38
N ALA A 35 -5.95 4.24 15.70
CA ALA A 35 -5.95 3.17 14.71
C ALA A 35 -7.28 3.19 13.92
N VAL A 36 -7.50 4.24 13.14
CA VAL A 36 -8.68 4.49 12.34
C VAL A 36 -8.54 3.62 11.10
N ALA A 37 -9.62 2.96 10.75
CA ALA A 37 -9.73 2.19 9.53
C ALA A 37 -11.09 2.51 8.91
N ILE A 38 -11.14 2.41 7.59
CA ILE A 38 -12.40 2.42 6.86
C ILE A 38 -12.78 0.99 6.49
N TYR A 39 -14.08 0.69 6.56
CA TYR A 39 -14.60 -0.67 6.42
C TYR A 39 -15.43 -0.83 5.15
N LEU A 40 -15.13 -1.87 4.39
CA LEU A 40 -15.78 -2.18 3.12
C LEU A 40 -17.27 -2.43 3.34
N THR A 41 -18.12 -1.71 2.61
CA THR A 41 -19.57 -1.92 2.60
C THR A 41 -19.95 -2.99 1.57
N GLU A 42 -21.10 -3.64 1.73
CA GLU A 42 -21.56 -4.64 0.74
C GLU A 42 -21.83 -4.04 -0.64
N GLU A 43 -22.33 -2.80 -0.69
CA GLU A 43 -22.50 -2.06 -1.94
C GLU A 43 -21.17 -1.87 -2.66
N LEU A 44 -20.15 -1.41 -1.92
CA LEU A 44 -18.83 -1.19 -2.48
C LEU A 44 -18.14 -2.50 -2.87
N ARG A 45 -18.32 -3.57 -2.08
CA ARG A 45 -17.85 -4.92 -2.43
C ARG A 45 -18.41 -5.37 -3.77
N ARG A 46 -19.69 -5.08 -4.06
CA ARG A 46 -20.29 -5.38 -5.37
C ARG A 46 -19.67 -4.50 -6.47
N LYS A 47 -19.45 -3.22 -6.21
CA LYS A 47 -18.87 -2.28 -7.18
C LYS A 47 -17.42 -2.66 -7.55
N LEU A 48 -16.62 -3.07 -6.57
CA LEU A 48 -15.22 -3.50 -6.73
C LEU A 48 -15.05 -4.83 -7.48
N LYS A 49 -16.13 -5.52 -7.84
CA LYS A 49 -16.06 -6.66 -8.79
C LYS A 49 -15.75 -6.20 -10.21
N ASN A 50 -16.05 -4.94 -10.54
CA ASN A 50 -15.69 -4.35 -11.81
C ASN A 50 -14.24 -3.86 -11.75
N PRO A 51 -13.47 -4.03 -12.83
CA PRO A 51 -12.10 -3.54 -12.89
C PRO A 51 -12.06 -2.01 -12.78
N LEU A 52 -11.09 -1.49 -12.03
CA LEU A 52 -10.85 -0.06 -11.81
C LEU A 52 -10.10 0.61 -12.97
N GLY A 53 -9.64 -0.20 -13.93
CA GLY A 53 -8.91 0.21 -15.12
C GLY A 53 -9.10 -0.80 -16.26
N GLU A 54 -8.14 -0.86 -17.17
CA GLU A 54 -8.19 -1.73 -18.33
C GLU A 54 -7.92 -3.18 -17.91
N LEU A 55 -8.92 -4.05 -18.11
CA LEU A 55 -8.77 -5.48 -17.89
C LEU A 55 -8.12 -6.15 -19.09
N ILE A 56 -6.96 -6.76 -18.88
CA ILE A 56 -6.30 -7.61 -19.85
C ILE A 56 -6.61 -9.06 -19.50
N GLU A 57 -7.54 -9.65 -20.23
CA GLU A 57 -7.95 -11.04 -20.02
C GLU A 57 -7.00 -12.02 -20.70
N GLY A 58 -6.74 -13.14 -20.04
CA GLY A 58 -5.96 -14.24 -20.61
C GLY A 58 -4.90 -14.81 -19.67
N PRO A 59 -4.10 -15.77 -20.18
CA PRO A 59 -3.05 -16.41 -19.40
C PRO A 59 -1.90 -15.42 -19.10
N PRO A 60 -1.12 -15.64 -18.03
CA PRO A 60 -0.05 -14.73 -17.62
C PRO A 60 0.95 -14.36 -18.73
N ALA A 61 1.34 -15.33 -19.58
CA ALA A 61 2.26 -15.05 -20.69
C ALA A 61 1.70 -13.99 -21.66
N TYR A 62 0.40 -14.05 -21.95
CA TYR A 62 -0.26 -13.06 -22.81
C TYR A 62 -0.41 -11.73 -22.09
N THR A 63 -0.96 -11.72 -20.88
CA THR A 63 -1.26 -10.48 -20.14
C THR A 63 0.01 -9.67 -19.86
N ILE A 64 1.11 -10.33 -19.50
CA ILE A 64 2.40 -9.66 -19.29
C ILE A 64 2.99 -9.14 -20.60
N SER A 65 2.82 -9.85 -21.73
CA SER A 65 3.27 -9.35 -23.03
C SER A 65 2.55 -8.06 -23.44
N VAL A 66 1.25 -7.94 -23.14
CA VAL A 66 0.46 -6.74 -23.38
C VAL A 66 0.91 -5.61 -22.44
N LEU A 67 1.07 -5.92 -21.14
CA LEU A 67 1.55 -4.95 -20.15
C LEU A 67 2.92 -4.35 -20.55
N LYS A 68 3.85 -5.16 -21.06
CA LYS A 68 5.14 -4.67 -21.56
C LYS A 68 4.97 -3.63 -22.66
N ARG A 69 4.07 -3.86 -23.61
CA ARG A 69 3.80 -2.92 -24.70
C ARG A 69 3.19 -1.63 -24.19
N ILE A 70 2.27 -1.72 -23.23
CA ILE A 70 1.66 -0.54 -22.59
C ILE A 70 2.72 0.28 -21.86
N ILE A 71 3.57 -0.35 -21.03
CA ILE A 71 4.62 0.37 -20.30
C ILE A 71 5.62 0.98 -21.28
N ALA A 72 6.04 0.24 -22.31
CA ALA A 72 7.01 0.71 -23.29
C ALA A 72 6.49 1.86 -24.18
N SER A 73 5.16 2.06 -24.28
CA SER A 73 4.57 3.17 -25.02
C SER A 73 4.48 4.47 -24.20
N HIS A 74 4.98 4.48 -22.96
CA HIS A 74 4.99 5.64 -22.08
C HIS A 74 6.43 5.98 -21.66
N ASP A 75 6.67 7.25 -21.33
CA ASP A 75 7.96 7.69 -20.73
C ASP A 75 8.23 6.97 -19.40
N LYS A 76 9.40 7.16 -18.79
CA LYS A 76 9.78 6.52 -17.52
C LYS A 76 8.68 6.65 -16.45
N THR A 77 7.87 5.61 -16.30
CA THR A 77 6.73 5.52 -15.38
C THR A 77 7.09 4.72 -14.15
N ILE A 78 6.50 5.04 -13.02
CA ILE A 78 6.52 4.18 -11.83
C ILE A 78 5.50 3.07 -12.04
N LEU A 79 5.91 1.82 -11.84
CA LEU A 79 5.07 0.65 -11.82
C LEU A 79 4.85 0.18 -10.39
N ILE A 80 3.59 0.09 -9.99
CA ILE A 80 3.16 -0.42 -8.70
C ILE A 80 2.36 -1.68 -8.91
N THR A 81 2.69 -2.76 -8.19
CA THR A 81 1.90 -3.98 -8.19
C THR A 81 1.18 -4.21 -6.88
N VAL A 82 -0.06 -4.68 -6.94
CA VAL A 82 -0.82 -5.13 -5.78
C VAL A 82 -1.21 -6.59 -6.01
N GLY A 83 -0.76 -7.45 -5.09
CA GLY A 83 -1.00 -8.89 -5.10
C GLY A 83 0.23 -9.73 -5.44
N ASP A 84 0.33 -10.88 -4.75
CA ASP A 84 1.42 -11.85 -4.91
C ASP A 84 1.55 -12.35 -6.35
N PHE A 85 0.42 -12.77 -6.95
CA PHE A 85 0.40 -13.40 -8.27
C PHE A 85 0.85 -12.43 -9.37
N VAL A 86 0.33 -11.20 -9.37
CA VAL A 86 0.72 -10.19 -10.36
C VAL A 86 2.20 -9.86 -10.19
N THR A 87 2.66 -9.62 -8.95
CA THR A 87 4.06 -9.30 -8.64
C THR A 87 5.01 -10.40 -9.11
N TYR A 88 4.67 -11.66 -8.88
CA TYR A 88 5.45 -12.78 -9.38
C TYR A 88 5.54 -12.80 -10.92
N ASN A 89 4.42 -12.61 -11.61
CA ASN A 89 4.36 -12.71 -13.06
C ASN A 89 5.07 -11.55 -13.77
N VAL A 90 4.98 -10.31 -13.28
CA VAL A 90 5.78 -9.20 -13.85
C VAL A 90 7.28 -9.45 -13.65
N PHE A 91 7.69 -9.84 -12.45
CA PHE A 91 9.11 -9.99 -12.14
C PHE A 91 9.77 -11.14 -12.90
N THR A 92 9.13 -12.30 -12.99
CA THR A 92 9.63 -13.44 -13.78
C THR A 92 9.73 -13.16 -15.27
N ASN A 93 9.14 -12.07 -15.73
CA ASN A 93 9.21 -11.59 -17.10
C ASN A 93 10.13 -10.36 -17.24
N ASN A 94 11.07 -10.14 -16.31
CA ASN A 94 12.04 -9.05 -16.34
C ASN A 94 11.42 -7.64 -16.27
N ILE A 95 10.29 -7.51 -15.59
CA ILE A 95 9.70 -6.20 -15.24
C ILE A 95 9.75 -6.07 -13.73
N GLU A 96 10.52 -5.10 -13.24
CA GLU A 96 10.68 -4.90 -11.81
C GLU A 96 9.88 -3.68 -11.35
N PRO A 97 8.78 -3.87 -10.60
CA PRO A 97 8.02 -2.74 -10.08
C PRO A 97 8.82 -1.94 -9.05
N GLU A 98 8.63 -0.62 -9.03
CA GLU A 98 9.21 0.25 -8.01
C GLU A 98 8.57 -0.02 -6.63
N VAL A 99 7.30 -0.39 -6.61
CA VAL A 99 6.57 -0.76 -5.38
C VAL A 99 5.75 -2.01 -5.60
N CYS A 100 5.84 -2.97 -4.69
CA CYS A 100 4.92 -4.10 -4.63
C CYS A 100 4.21 -4.17 -3.28
N VAL A 101 2.92 -4.46 -3.28
CA VAL A 101 2.08 -4.65 -2.10
C VAL A 101 1.59 -6.08 -2.08
N ILE A 102 1.91 -6.85 -1.05
CA ILE A 102 1.67 -8.30 -0.99
C ILE A 102 1.27 -8.77 0.40
N ASP A 103 0.36 -9.76 0.52
CA ASP A 103 -0.10 -10.27 1.83
C ASP A 103 0.45 -11.66 2.22
N TYR A 104 1.27 -12.29 1.36
CA TYR A 104 1.77 -13.66 1.51
C TYR A 104 0.69 -14.74 1.74
N LYS A 105 -0.62 -14.43 1.78
CA LYS A 105 -1.68 -15.40 2.09
C LYS A 105 -2.11 -16.18 0.86
N THR A 106 -1.95 -15.59 -0.33
CA THR A 106 -2.07 -16.33 -1.60
C THR A 106 -1.00 -17.45 -1.70
N LEU A 107 -0.01 -17.45 -0.79
CA LEU A 107 1.05 -18.45 -0.67
C LEU A 107 0.72 -19.62 0.28
N ARG A 108 -0.56 -19.98 0.49
CA ARG A 108 -0.94 -21.19 1.26
C ARG A 108 -0.38 -22.52 0.71
N GLN A 109 0.41 -22.48 -0.36
CA GLN A 109 1.48 -23.45 -0.59
C GLN A 109 2.81 -22.75 -0.86
N LYS A 110 3.72 -22.80 0.12
CA LYS A 110 5.19 -22.65 0.02
C LYS A 110 5.72 -22.04 -1.28
N ASP A 111 5.42 -20.77 -1.53
CA ASP A 111 6.08 -20.07 -2.62
C ASP A 111 7.19 -19.17 -2.10
N TYR A 112 8.37 -19.76 -1.94
CA TYR A 112 9.61 -19.04 -1.68
C TYR A 112 9.98 -18.08 -2.82
N ARG A 113 9.29 -18.16 -3.98
CA ARG A 113 9.62 -17.40 -5.18
C ARG A 113 9.46 -15.88 -4.98
N VAL A 114 8.34 -15.40 -4.43
CA VAL A 114 8.15 -13.95 -4.19
C VAL A 114 9.15 -13.41 -3.17
N LYS A 115 9.42 -14.17 -2.10
CA LYS A 115 10.42 -13.78 -1.08
C LYS A 115 11.81 -13.57 -1.67
N LYS A 116 12.22 -14.43 -2.60
CA LYS A 116 13.50 -14.31 -3.31
C LYS A 116 13.49 -13.12 -4.28
N ILE A 117 12.37 -12.91 -4.96
CA ILE A 117 12.19 -11.82 -5.92
C ILE A 117 12.38 -10.44 -5.27
N ILE A 118 11.81 -10.26 -4.07
CA ILE A 118 11.87 -8.98 -3.34
C ILE A 118 13.05 -8.91 -2.37
N GLU A 119 14.08 -9.76 -2.52
CA GLU A 119 15.20 -9.82 -1.60
C GLU A 119 15.88 -8.45 -1.45
N ASN A 120 16.09 -7.77 -2.58
CA ASN A 120 16.73 -6.46 -2.69
C ASN A 120 15.78 -5.27 -2.46
N TYR A 121 14.50 -5.51 -2.13
CA TYR A 121 13.53 -4.46 -1.88
C TYR A 121 13.61 -4.02 -0.42
N ILE A 122 13.36 -2.73 -0.18
CA ILE A 122 13.15 -2.21 1.17
C ILE A 122 11.78 -2.71 1.64
N LYS A 123 11.80 -3.61 2.62
CA LYS A 123 10.60 -4.26 3.15
C LYS A 123 10.00 -3.42 4.27
N ILE A 124 8.71 -3.13 4.17
CA ILE A 124 7.94 -2.39 5.17
C ILE A 124 6.67 -3.18 5.47
N SER A 125 6.47 -3.55 6.73
CA SER A 125 5.28 -4.32 7.12
C SER A 125 4.16 -3.39 7.58
N VAL A 126 2.93 -3.72 7.21
CA VAL A 126 1.71 -3.00 7.64
C VAL A 126 0.62 -3.99 8.02
N LYS A 127 -0.26 -3.62 8.94
CA LYS A 127 -1.47 -4.41 9.26
C LYS A 127 -2.68 -3.88 8.50
N ASN A 128 -3.38 -4.76 7.80
CA ASN A 128 -4.62 -4.42 7.10
C ASN A 128 -5.65 -5.55 7.19
N PRO A 129 -6.45 -5.64 8.26
CA PRO A 129 -7.45 -6.70 8.41
C PRO A 129 -8.38 -6.84 7.19
N PRO A 130 -8.97 -8.03 6.98
CA PRO A 130 -9.89 -8.27 5.88
C PRO A 130 -10.99 -7.23 5.73
N GLY A 131 -11.24 -6.79 4.50
CA GLY A 131 -12.29 -5.80 4.22
C GLY A 131 -12.04 -4.41 4.81
N THR A 132 -10.79 -4.05 5.12
CA THR A 132 -10.44 -2.71 5.65
C THR A 132 -9.38 -2.00 4.83
N ILE A 133 -9.31 -0.68 5.01
CA ILE A 133 -8.11 0.11 4.73
C ILE A 133 -7.74 0.81 6.04
N THR A 134 -6.66 0.36 6.67
CA THR A 134 -6.14 0.98 7.91
C THR A 134 -5.38 2.26 7.60
N SER A 135 -5.40 3.20 8.53
CA SER A 135 -4.59 4.42 8.49
C SER A 135 -3.09 4.10 8.41
N GLU A 136 -2.64 3.07 9.12
CA GLU A 136 -1.27 2.55 9.06
C GLU A 136 -0.88 2.16 7.62
N ALA A 137 -1.68 1.31 6.96
CA ALA A 137 -1.41 0.86 5.61
C ALA A 137 -1.49 2.02 4.61
N TYR A 138 -2.50 2.88 4.73
CA TYR A 138 -2.69 4.05 3.86
C TYR A 138 -1.51 5.02 3.94
N LEU A 139 -1.15 5.47 5.15
CA LEU A 139 -0.10 6.45 5.35
C LEU A 139 1.28 5.90 4.98
N THR A 140 1.52 4.61 5.22
CA THR A 140 2.75 3.95 4.80
C THR A 140 2.86 3.95 3.28
N LEU A 141 1.79 3.56 2.58
CA LEU A 141 1.74 3.56 1.13
C LEU A 141 1.93 4.97 0.56
N ARG A 142 1.24 5.99 1.10
CA ARG A 142 1.43 7.40 0.76
C ARG A 142 2.89 7.84 0.89
N ARG A 143 3.51 7.56 2.03
CA ARG A 143 4.93 7.93 2.29
C ARG A 143 5.87 7.25 1.29
N VAL A 144 5.66 5.97 1.01
CA VAL A 144 6.47 5.22 0.04
C VAL A 144 6.32 5.82 -1.34
N LEU A 145 5.08 5.99 -1.83
CA LEU A 145 4.79 6.47 -3.17
C LEU A 145 5.28 7.90 -3.41
N HIS A 146 5.23 8.76 -2.39
CA HIS A 146 5.74 10.13 -2.44
C HIS A 146 7.27 10.22 -2.37
N ALA A 147 7.94 9.18 -1.87
CA ALA A 147 9.40 9.14 -1.72
C ALA A 147 10.13 8.41 -2.86
N ILE A 148 9.41 7.93 -3.88
CA ILE A 148 10.01 7.17 -4.98
C ILE A 148 10.96 8.06 -5.78
N ASN A 149 12.19 7.56 -5.99
CA ASN A 149 13.24 8.24 -6.75
C ASN A 149 13.95 7.32 -7.78
N PHE A 150 13.38 6.15 -8.09
CA PHE A 150 13.93 5.09 -8.96
C PHE A 150 15.26 4.45 -8.52
N GLU A 151 15.90 4.90 -7.43
CA GLU A 151 17.10 4.26 -6.88
C GLU A 151 16.75 3.10 -5.94
N LYS A 152 15.56 3.18 -5.33
CA LYS A 152 15.07 2.24 -4.33
C LYS A 152 13.75 1.61 -4.79
N LYS A 153 13.57 0.35 -4.43
CA LYS A 153 12.34 -0.41 -4.63
C LYS A 153 11.79 -0.83 -3.28
N TYR A 154 10.46 -0.83 -3.16
CA TYR A 154 9.78 -1.03 -1.88
C TYR A 154 8.81 -2.20 -1.94
N ALA A 155 8.84 -3.05 -0.93
CA ALA A 155 7.91 -4.14 -0.76
C ALA A 155 7.09 -3.90 0.50
N ILE A 156 5.81 -3.58 0.34
CA ILE A 156 4.86 -3.41 1.43
C ILE A 156 4.26 -4.79 1.74
N LEU A 157 4.59 -5.31 2.91
CA LEU A 157 4.20 -6.63 3.40
C LEU A 157 2.97 -6.49 4.29
N VAL A 158 1.84 -6.97 3.82
CA VAL A 158 0.54 -6.78 4.46
C VAL A 158 0.23 -7.97 5.35
N GLU A 159 0.20 -7.76 6.67
CA GLU A 159 -0.41 -8.70 7.60
C GLU A 159 -1.93 -8.51 7.55
N GLY A 160 -2.60 -9.19 6.61
CA GLY A 160 -3.94 -8.75 6.26
C GLY A 160 -4.42 -9.19 4.89
N GLU A 161 -5.26 -8.35 4.27
CA GLU A 161 -5.58 -8.40 2.84
C GLU A 161 -4.97 -7.17 2.17
N GLU A 162 -4.33 -7.36 1.02
CA GLU A 162 -3.73 -6.32 0.18
C GLU A 162 -4.70 -5.75 -0.86
N ASP A 163 -5.73 -6.49 -1.26
CA ASP A 163 -6.58 -6.16 -2.40
C ASP A 163 -7.14 -4.72 -2.35
N LEU A 164 -7.67 -4.32 -1.20
CA LEU A 164 -8.24 -2.97 -1.01
C LEU A 164 -7.18 -1.86 -1.02
N LEU A 165 -5.91 -2.19 -0.78
CA LEU A 165 -4.79 -1.24 -0.88
C LEU A 165 -4.50 -0.82 -2.33
N THR A 166 -5.14 -1.47 -3.31
CA THR A 166 -5.19 -0.97 -4.70
C THR A 166 -5.77 0.45 -4.77
N LEU A 167 -6.81 0.75 -3.98
CA LEU A 167 -7.45 2.07 -3.99
C LEU A 167 -6.49 3.19 -3.54
N PRO A 168 -5.87 3.11 -2.36
CA PRO A 168 -4.86 4.10 -1.97
C PRO A 168 -3.62 4.06 -2.85
N ALA A 169 -3.24 2.91 -3.43
CA ALA A 169 -2.15 2.85 -4.40
C ALA A 169 -2.42 3.75 -5.61
N ILE A 170 -3.65 3.74 -6.14
CA ILE A 170 -4.03 4.62 -7.26
C ILE A 170 -4.07 6.09 -6.84
N VAL A 171 -4.66 6.39 -5.68
CA VAL A 171 -4.81 7.78 -5.20
C VAL A 171 -3.45 8.45 -4.94
N GLU A 172 -2.53 7.72 -4.32
CA GLU A 172 -1.25 8.27 -3.85
C GLU A 172 -0.11 8.10 -4.86
N ALA A 173 -0.29 7.29 -5.91
CA ALA A 173 0.74 7.10 -6.93
C ALA A 173 1.07 8.42 -7.65
N PRO A 174 2.32 8.68 -8.01
CA PRO A 174 2.66 9.82 -8.85
C PRO A 174 1.89 9.79 -10.18
N LEU A 175 1.62 10.94 -10.78
CA LEU A 175 0.96 10.99 -12.09
C LEU A 175 1.76 10.25 -13.15
N LYS A 176 1.05 9.71 -14.14
CA LYS A 176 1.61 8.89 -15.22
C LYS A 176 2.21 7.57 -14.75
N SER A 177 1.92 7.14 -13.52
CA SER A 177 2.28 5.80 -13.02
C SER A 177 1.29 4.75 -13.51
N PHE A 178 1.69 3.48 -13.40
CA PHE A 178 0.82 2.33 -13.58
C PHE A 178 0.61 1.61 -12.25
N VAL A 179 -0.65 1.36 -11.89
CA VAL A 179 -1.00 0.43 -10.82
C VAL A 179 -1.58 -0.83 -11.47
N VAL A 180 -0.98 -1.98 -11.17
CA VAL A 180 -1.38 -3.28 -11.73
C VAL A 180 -1.79 -4.22 -10.61
N TYR A 181 -2.95 -4.84 -10.75
CA TYR A 181 -3.45 -5.81 -9.78
C TYR A 181 -4.17 -6.97 -10.46
N GLY A 182 -4.34 -8.07 -9.73
CA GLY A 182 -5.00 -9.26 -10.27
C GLY A 182 -6.52 -9.13 -10.30
N GLN A 183 -7.17 -9.66 -11.35
CA GLN A 183 -8.60 -9.91 -11.37
C GLN A 183 -8.83 -11.42 -11.30
N PRO A 184 -9.41 -11.95 -10.20
CA PRO A 184 -9.62 -13.38 -10.02
C PRO A 184 -10.30 -14.03 -11.23
N HIS A 185 -9.69 -15.12 -11.71
CA HIS A 185 -10.14 -15.93 -12.86
C HIS A 185 -10.24 -15.21 -14.22
N LYS A 186 -9.72 -13.98 -14.35
CA LYS A 186 -9.78 -13.23 -15.61
C LYS A 186 -8.40 -12.84 -16.16
N GLY A 187 -7.57 -12.23 -15.33
CA GLY A 187 -6.28 -11.70 -15.77
C GLY A 187 -5.75 -10.61 -14.86
N ILE A 188 -5.22 -9.54 -15.45
CA ILE A 188 -4.69 -8.39 -14.72
C ILE A 188 -5.45 -7.13 -15.10
N VAL A 189 -5.58 -6.20 -14.16
CA VAL A 189 -6.10 -4.86 -14.42
C VAL A 189 -4.94 -3.88 -14.40
N VAL A 190 -4.89 -3.03 -15.41
CA VAL A 190 -3.89 -1.96 -15.55
C VAL A 190 -4.59 -0.63 -15.39
N VAL A 191 -4.17 0.15 -14.39
CA VAL A 191 -4.67 1.49 -14.13
C VAL A 191 -3.57 2.49 -14.46
N TYR A 192 -3.82 3.34 -15.45
CA TYR A 192 -2.98 4.50 -15.70
C TYR A 192 -3.41 5.66 -14.79
N VAL A 193 -2.47 6.21 -14.03
CA VAL A 193 -2.76 7.19 -12.98
C VAL A 193 -2.81 8.60 -13.57
N THR A 194 -4.03 9.15 -13.65
CA THR A 194 -4.31 10.55 -13.97
C THR A 194 -5.00 11.24 -12.78
N GLU A 195 -5.09 12.57 -12.80
CA GLU A 195 -5.84 13.32 -11.78
C GLU A 195 -7.32 12.91 -11.76
N GLU A 196 -7.92 12.68 -12.93
CA GLU A 196 -9.31 12.22 -13.04
C GLU A 196 -9.48 10.85 -12.42
N LYS A 197 -8.55 9.93 -12.68
CA LYS A 197 -8.60 8.58 -12.10
C LYS A 197 -8.43 8.62 -10.58
N LYS A 198 -7.53 9.45 -10.05
CA LYS A 198 -7.39 9.64 -8.59
C LYS A 198 -8.67 10.17 -7.96
N LYS A 199 -9.27 11.18 -8.58
CA LYS A 199 -10.53 11.78 -8.14
C LYS A 199 -11.67 10.77 -8.16
N GLU A 200 -11.81 10.02 -9.25
CA GLU A 200 -12.77 8.91 -9.38
C GLU A 200 -12.61 7.94 -8.22
N ILE A 201 -11.41 7.40 -7.97
CA ILE A 201 -11.19 6.44 -6.88
C ILE A 201 -11.54 7.03 -5.51
N MET A 202 -11.17 8.29 -5.25
CA MET A 202 -11.49 8.95 -3.98
C MET A 202 -13.00 9.14 -3.80
N GLU A 203 -13.67 9.76 -4.77
CA GLU A 203 -15.07 10.17 -4.66
C GLU A 203 -16.04 9.00 -4.82
N GLU A 204 -15.74 8.06 -5.70
CA GLU A 204 -16.64 6.97 -6.05
C GLU A 204 -16.45 5.69 -5.23
N TYR A 205 -15.29 5.55 -4.57
CA TYR A 205 -14.95 4.34 -3.82
C TYR A 205 -14.54 4.64 -2.39
N ILE A 206 -13.43 5.34 -2.16
CA ILE A 206 -12.91 5.55 -0.79
C ILE A 206 -13.92 6.30 0.08
N SER A 207 -14.59 7.33 -0.47
CA SER A 207 -15.62 8.09 0.26
C SER A 207 -16.84 7.27 0.69
N LYS A 208 -17.04 6.10 0.09
CA LYS A 208 -18.20 5.22 0.31
C LYS A 208 -17.95 4.12 1.34
N PHE A 209 -16.73 4.03 1.88
CA PHE A 209 -16.48 3.13 3.00
C PHE A 209 -17.17 3.62 4.27
N LYS A 210 -17.52 2.69 5.15
CA LYS A 210 -17.98 3.03 6.50
C LYS A 210 -16.81 3.60 7.31
N GLY A 211 -17.03 4.72 7.99
CA GLY A 211 -16.02 5.41 8.79
C GLY A 211 -15.18 6.45 8.04
N PHE A 212 -15.57 6.80 6.80
CA PHE A 212 -14.80 7.71 5.96
C PHE A 212 -14.62 9.12 6.55
N GLU A 213 -15.63 9.72 7.20
CA GLU A 213 -15.49 11.08 7.76
C GLU A 213 -14.42 11.17 8.85
N ASP A 214 -14.37 10.17 9.74
CA ASP A 214 -13.33 10.06 10.76
C ASP A 214 -11.97 9.82 10.10
N PHE A 215 -11.91 8.98 9.07
CA PHE A 215 -10.66 8.72 8.35
C PHE A 215 -10.16 9.97 7.61
N LYS A 216 -11.04 10.73 6.97
CA LYS A 216 -10.71 11.94 6.22
C LYS A 216 -10.11 13.01 7.12
N SER A 217 -10.71 13.23 8.29
CA SER A 217 -10.24 14.24 9.25
C SER A 217 -8.87 13.90 9.86
N ASN A 218 -8.60 12.61 10.10
CA ASN A 218 -7.38 12.18 10.78
C ASN A 218 -6.23 11.78 9.83
N VAL A 219 -6.54 11.28 8.63
CA VAL A 219 -5.57 10.62 7.73
C VAL A 219 -5.35 11.38 6.42
N LEU A 220 -6.42 11.92 5.83
CA LEU A 220 -6.33 12.63 4.54
C LEU A 220 -6.03 14.12 4.69
N SER A 221 -6.40 14.70 5.83
CA SER A 221 -6.19 16.12 6.13
C SER A 221 -4.87 16.39 6.85
N SER A 222 -4.05 15.35 7.07
CA SER A 222 -2.72 15.40 7.70
C SER A 222 -1.58 15.35 6.68
#